data_AF-A0AAV5LBT0-F1
#
_entry.id   AF-A0AAV5LBT0-F1
#
_cell.length_a   1.000
_cell.length_b   1.000
_cell.length_c   1.000
_cell.angle_alpha   90.00
_cell.angle_beta   90.00
_cell.angle_gamma   90.00
#
_symmetry.space_group_name_H-M   'P 1'
#
loop_
_entity.id
_entity.type
_entity.pdbx_description
1 polymer ?
#
loop_
_entity_poly.entity_id
_entity_poly.type
_entity_poly.pdbx_seq_one_letter_code
_entity_poly.pdbx_strand_id
1 'polypeptide(L)'
;MVTVNLGMLHYVIDHVYGAFMHRTKISPPFFSRGWGGSKLELLERLINQLFPDVEGQIWPPNLIQPMWKTVWESKNACLREGVFRTPCDEQLLNALPPESHYARVAFLTPKFVSPQNMACVVHLAGTGDHTFERRLRLGGPLLKENIATMVLESPFYGQRRPVLQRGAKLLCVSDLLLLGRATIEEARSLLHWLDSEAGFGKMGVCGLSMGQYILLLLLHF
;
A
#
# COMPACT_ATOMS: atom_id res chain seq x y z
N MET A 1 -21.96 44.94 -11.82
CA MET A 1 -21.59 43.56 -11.40
C MET A 1 -20.16 43.33 -11.82
N VAL A 2 -19.22 43.38 -10.88
CA VAL A 2 -17.82 43.05 -11.15
C VAL A 2 -17.74 41.52 -11.20
N THR A 3 -17.60 40.98 -12.40
CA THR A 3 -17.22 39.59 -12.62
C THR A 3 -15.78 39.43 -12.14
N VAL A 4 -15.61 39.15 -10.84
CA VAL A 4 -14.31 38.75 -10.31
C VAL A 4 -13.93 37.47 -11.04
N ASN A 5 -12.87 37.54 -11.83
CA ASN A 5 -12.39 36.42 -12.62
C ASN A 5 -11.85 35.37 -11.65
N LEU A 6 -12.72 34.44 -11.23
CA LEU A 6 -12.48 33.44 -10.20
C LEU A 6 -11.16 32.70 -10.44
N GLY A 7 -10.80 32.45 -11.69
CA GLY A 7 -9.53 31.83 -12.06
C GLY A 7 -8.28 32.63 -11.67
N MET A 8 -8.30 33.96 -11.82
CA MET A 8 -7.18 34.81 -11.37
C MET A 8 -7.07 34.86 -9.85
N LEU A 9 -8.20 34.85 -9.14
CA LEU A 9 -8.19 34.85 -7.69
C LEU A 9 -7.59 33.55 -7.14
N HIS A 10 -7.99 32.40 -7.68
CA HIS A 10 -7.41 31.10 -7.32
C HIS A 10 -5.91 31.04 -7.64
N TYR A 11 -5.50 31.54 -8.81
CA TYR A 11 -4.08 31.59 -9.21
C TYR A 11 -3.21 32.41 -8.24
N VAL A 12 -3.69 33.59 -7.81
CA VAL A 12 -2.99 34.45 -6.85
C VAL A 12 -2.94 33.79 -5.47
N ILE A 13 -4.04 33.19 -5.02
CA ILE A 13 -4.09 32.47 -3.74
C ILE A 13 -3.12 31.29 -3.75
N ASP A 14 -3.08 30.49 -4.80
CA ASP A 14 -2.16 29.35 -4.93
C ASP A 14 -0.70 29.82 -4.94
N HIS A 15 -0.38 30.93 -5.62
CA HIS A 15 0.96 31.52 -5.61
C HIS A 15 1.38 32.03 -4.24
N VAL A 16 0.49 32.76 -3.55
CA VAL A 16 0.75 33.26 -2.20
C VAL A 16 0.91 32.10 -1.23
N TYR A 17 0.04 31.09 -1.30
CA TYR A 17 0.12 29.88 -0.50
C TYR A 17 1.42 29.12 -0.76
N GLY A 18 1.77 28.88 -2.04
CA GLY A 18 3.00 28.21 -2.43
C GLY A 18 4.25 28.95 -1.97
N ALA A 19 4.32 30.26 -2.20
CA ALA A 19 5.43 31.11 -1.76
C ALA A 19 5.56 31.13 -0.23
N PHE A 20 4.44 31.24 0.50
CA PHE A 20 4.42 31.21 1.95
C PHE A 20 4.88 29.86 2.48
N MET A 21 4.31 28.75 2.00
CA MET A 21 4.68 27.40 2.45
C MET A 21 6.14 27.05 2.16
N HIS A 22 6.66 27.45 0.99
CA HIS A 22 8.05 27.21 0.62
C HIS A 22 9.04 28.06 1.42
N ARG A 23 8.75 29.35 1.62
CA ARG A 23 9.65 30.28 2.35
C ARG A 23 9.68 30.02 3.84
N THR A 24 8.55 29.68 4.43
CA THR A 24 8.42 29.52 5.88
C THR A 24 8.87 28.16 6.39
N LYS A 25 9.06 27.16 5.49
CA LYS A 25 9.39 25.76 5.84
C LYS A 25 8.46 25.16 6.93
N ILE A 26 7.24 25.69 7.06
CA ILE A 26 6.25 25.24 8.06
C ILE A 26 5.97 23.73 7.90
N SER A 27 6.10 23.24 6.68
CA SER A 27 5.91 21.84 6.32
C SER A 27 7.26 21.25 5.88
N PRO A 28 7.74 20.12 6.45
CA PRO A 28 8.96 19.49 5.96
C PRO A 28 8.78 19.05 4.50
N PRO A 29 9.78 19.15 3.63
CA PRO A 29 9.65 18.67 2.25
C PRO A 29 9.54 17.14 2.21
N PHE A 30 9.01 16.60 1.11
CA PHE A 30 9.25 15.20 0.77
C PHE A 30 10.75 14.99 0.56
N PHE A 31 11.26 13.84 0.99
CA PHE A 31 12.66 13.44 0.85
C PHE A 31 13.63 14.42 1.52
N SER A 32 13.29 14.90 2.71
CA SER A 32 14.08 15.88 3.47
C SER A 32 15.50 15.40 3.83
N ARG A 33 15.78 14.09 3.73
CA ARG A 33 17.09 13.47 3.94
C ARG A 33 17.76 13.03 2.63
N GLY A 34 17.23 13.46 1.49
CA GLY A 34 17.82 13.22 0.16
C GLY A 34 17.54 11.82 -0.39
N TRP A 35 18.54 11.22 -1.03
CA TRP A 35 18.37 10.02 -1.85
C TRP A 35 18.35 8.70 -1.05
N GLY A 36 18.99 8.64 0.12
CA GLY A 36 19.01 7.46 0.99
C GLY A 36 20.31 6.64 1.00
N GLY A 37 21.35 7.06 0.27
CA GLY A 37 22.71 6.51 0.36
C GLY A 37 22.76 4.99 0.14
N SER A 38 23.29 4.25 1.10
CA SER A 38 23.45 2.78 1.01
C SER A 38 22.16 2.02 0.74
N LYS A 39 20.99 2.52 1.17
CA LYS A 39 19.70 1.90 0.84
C LYS A 39 19.40 2.00 -0.64
N LEU A 40 19.75 3.12 -1.26
CA LEU A 40 19.56 3.32 -2.70
C LEU A 40 20.53 2.45 -3.50
N GLU A 41 21.80 2.37 -3.08
CA GLU A 41 22.78 1.46 -3.70
C GLU A 41 22.36 -0.01 -3.61
N LEU A 42 21.81 -0.43 -2.47
CA LEU A 42 21.22 -1.76 -2.32
C LEU A 42 20.08 -1.98 -3.31
N LEU A 43 19.14 -1.03 -3.38
CA LEU A 43 18.01 -1.12 -4.30
C LEU A 43 18.46 -1.15 -5.76
N GLU A 44 19.45 -0.35 -6.14
CA GLU A 44 20.02 -0.34 -7.47
C GLU A 44 20.64 -1.70 -7.82
N ARG A 45 21.38 -2.32 -6.88
CA ARG A 45 21.90 -3.69 -7.06
C ARG A 45 20.77 -4.70 -7.20
N LEU A 46 19.73 -4.62 -6.36
CA LEU A 46 18.58 -5.52 -6.43
C LEU A 46 17.81 -5.35 -7.75
N ILE A 47 17.61 -4.11 -8.21
CA ILE A 47 16.98 -3.79 -9.49
C ILE A 47 17.81 -4.36 -10.64
N ASN A 48 19.13 -4.13 -10.65
CA ASN A 48 20.02 -4.65 -11.68
C ASN A 48 20.10 -6.19 -11.68
N GLN A 49 19.85 -6.84 -10.53
CA GLN A 49 19.71 -8.28 -10.39
C GLN A 49 18.33 -8.83 -10.77
N LEU A 50 17.30 -7.98 -10.83
CA LEU A 50 15.93 -8.33 -11.21
C LEU A 50 15.64 -8.14 -12.72
N PHE A 51 16.46 -7.35 -13.41
CA PHE A 51 16.42 -7.16 -14.87
C PHE A 51 17.44 -7.94 -15.73
N PRO A 52 18.09 -9.05 -15.30
CA PRO A 52 18.68 -9.99 -16.24
C PRO A 52 17.58 -10.96 -16.69
N ASP A 53 17.06 -10.75 -17.91
CA ASP A 53 16.12 -11.60 -18.65
C ASP A 53 14.79 -11.94 -17.94
N VAL A 54 13.70 -11.40 -18.49
CA VAL A 54 12.31 -11.36 -18.01
C VAL A 54 11.63 -12.75 -17.87
N GLU A 55 12.37 -13.86 -18.00
CA GLU A 55 11.82 -15.23 -18.07
C GLU A 55 11.79 -15.98 -16.73
N GLY A 56 12.20 -15.37 -15.61
CA GLY A 56 12.53 -16.13 -14.39
C GLY A 56 11.88 -15.68 -13.08
N GLN A 57 10.75 -14.97 -13.07
CA GLN A 57 10.11 -14.68 -11.80
C GLN A 57 9.63 -15.96 -11.10
N ILE A 58 10.16 -16.17 -9.90
CA ILE A 58 9.88 -17.32 -9.04
C ILE A 58 8.42 -17.22 -8.56
N TRP A 59 7.52 -17.81 -9.35
CA TRP A 59 6.20 -18.21 -8.90
C TRP A 59 6.31 -19.66 -8.38
N PRO A 60 5.76 -20.00 -7.20
CA PRO A 60 4.90 -19.17 -6.35
C PRO A 60 5.68 -18.19 -5.45
N PRO A 61 5.06 -17.04 -5.06
CA PRO A 61 5.59 -16.16 -4.04
C PRO A 61 5.72 -16.88 -2.70
N ASN A 62 6.52 -16.31 -1.78
CA ASN A 62 6.62 -16.83 -0.42
C ASN A 62 5.23 -16.92 0.23
N LEU A 63 4.87 -18.12 0.71
CA LEU A 63 3.62 -18.33 1.42
C LEU A 63 3.66 -17.59 2.77
N ILE A 64 2.58 -16.85 3.05
CA ILE A 64 2.40 -16.11 4.31
C ILE A 64 1.38 -16.80 5.19
N GLN A 65 1.48 -16.57 6.50
CA GLN A 65 0.53 -17.06 7.49
C GLN A 65 0.00 -15.87 8.31
N PRO A 66 -1.04 -15.17 7.84
CA PRO A 66 -1.59 -14.04 8.57
C PRO A 66 -2.25 -14.51 9.88
N MET A 67 -1.85 -13.89 10.99
CA MET A 67 -2.52 -14.04 12.28
C MET A 67 -3.73 -13.11 12.32
N TRP A 68 -4.93 -13.68 12.41
CA TRP A 68 -6.18 -12.93 12.32
C TRP A 68 -6.79 -12.60 13.68
N LYS A 69 -7.34 -11.40 13.81
CA LYS A 69 -8.19 -10.95 14.90
C LYS A 69 -9.50 -10.41 14.34
N THR A 70 -10.64 -10.92 14.81
CA THR A 70 -11.94 -10.34 14.47
C THR A 70 -12.11 -9.00 15.16
N VAL A 71 -12.36 -7.95 14.37
CA VAL A 71 -12.56 -6.58 14.85
C VAL A 71 -14.05 -6.24 14.93
N TRP A 72 -14.82 -6.74 13.97
CA TRP A 72 -16.25 -6.51 13.91
C TRP A 72 -16.94 -7.66 13.18
N GLU A 73 -18.18 -7.95 13.59
CA GLU A 73 -19.00 -8.96 12.95
C GLU A 73 -20.47 -8.55 12.97
N SER A 74 -21.19 -8.91 11.91
CA SER A 74 -22.64 -8.78 11.80
C SER A 74 -23.27 -10.12 11.39
N LYS A 75 -24.57 -10.08 11.08
CA LYS A 75 -25.26 -11.24 10.50
C LYS A 75 -24.64 -11.65 9.16
N ASN A 76 -24.32 -10.68 8.29
CA ASN A 76 -23.99 -10.97 6.89
C ASN A 76 -22.53 -10.67 6.52
N ALA A 77 -21.73 -10.12 7.42
CA ALA A 77 -20.35 -9.76 7.13
C ALA A 77 -19.45 -9.85 8.37
N CYS A 78 -18.15 -10.06 8.13
CA CYS A 78 -17.10 -10.12 9.15
C CYS A 78 -15.90 -9.29 8.71
N LEU A 79 -15.37 -8.47 9.63
CA LEU A 79 -14.15 -7.70 9.48
C LEU A 79 -13.08 -8.29 10.41
N ARG A 80 -11.98 -8.74 9.81
CA ARG A 80 -10.79 -9.22 10.52
C ARG A 80 -9.60 -8.33 10.20
N GLU A 81 -8.71 -8.15 11.16
CA GLU A 81 -7.38 -7.60 10.92
C GLU A 81 -6.34 -8.71 11.03
N GLY A 82 -5.41 -8.73 10.09
CA GLY A 82 -4.34 -9.72 9.96
C GLY A 82 -2.97 -9.06 10.08
N VAL A 83 -2.03 -9.79 10.68
CA VAL A 83 -0.61 -9.41 10.72
C VAL A 83 0.24 -10.59 10.26
N PHE A 84 1.22 -10.35 9.39
CA PHE A 84 2.19 -11.34 8.93
C PHE A 84 3.56 -10.70 8.72
N ARG A 85 4.63 -11.50 8.75
CA ARG A 85 5.98 -11.01 8.43
C ARG A 85 6.04 -10.62 6.96
N THR A 86 6.61 -9.46 6.65
CA THR A 86 6.80 -8.99 5.28
C THR A 86 7.65 -10.02 4.50
N PRO A 87 7.16 -10.56 3.36
CA PRO A 87 7.73 -11.73 2.69
C PRO A 87 8.93 -11.39 1.79
N CYS A 88 9.87 -10.61 2.30
CA CYS A 88 11.06 -10.17 1.58
C CYS A 88 12.33 -10.87 2.10
N ASP A 89 13.40 -10.84 1.30
CA ASP A 89 14.71 -11.30 1.74
C ASP A 89 15.22 -10.47 2.94
N GLU A 90 16.16 -11.05 3.70
CA GLU A 90 16.74 -10.40 4.89
C GLU A 90 17.45 -9.09 4.55
N GLN A 91 18.03 -8.93 3.35
CA GLN A 91 18.70 -7.68 2.98
C GLN A 91 17.70 -6.53 2.84
N LEU A 92 16.57 -6.77 2.17
CA LEU A 92 15.49 -5.80 2.00
C LEU A 92 14.76 -5.53 3.33
N LEU A 93 14.51 -6.57 4.13
CA LEU A 93 13.95 -6.41 5.49
C LEU A 93 14.84 -5.52 6.36
N ASN A 94 16.16 -5.70 6.32
CA ASN A 94 17.10 -4.86 7.06
C ASN A 94 17.14 -3.40 6.54
N ALA A 95 16.78 -3.16 5.28
CA ALA A 95 16.66 -1.82 4.72
C ALA A 95 15.34 -1.13 5.09
N LEU A 96 14.27 -1.91 5.33
CA LEU A 96 12.99 -1.41 5.82
C LEU A 96 13.09 -0.90 7.27
N PRO A 97 12.27 0.09 7.65
CA PRO A 97 12.15 0.46 9.05
C PRO A 97 11.55 -0.71 9.85
N PRO A 98 11.94 -0.91 11.12
CA PRO A 98 11.44 -2.01 11.96
C PRO A 98 9.91 -2.07 12.03
N GLU A 99 9.25 -0.92 12.03
CA GLU A 99 7.78 -0.80 12.04
C GLU A 99 7.13 -1.40 10.78
N SER A 100 7.90 -1.58 9.69
CA SER A 100 7.44 -2.18 8.43
C SER A 100 7.87 -3.64 8.24
N HIS A 101 8.50 -4.29 9.23
CA HIS A 101 8.88 -5.71 9.16
C HIS A 101 7.68 -6.66 9.18
N TYR A 102 6.54 -6.17 9.65
CA TYR A 102 5.28 -6.88 9.64
C TYR A 102 4.26 -6.10 8.82
N ALA A 103 3.65 -6.79 7.87
CA ALA A 103 2.54 -6.30 7.09
C ALA A 103 1.25 -6.37 7.90
N ARG A 104 0.37 -5.39 7.68
CA ARG A 104 -0.94 -5.31 8.32
C ARG A 104 -2.01 -5.23 7.26
N VAL A 105 -3.08 -6.00 7.45
CA VAL A 105 -4.17 -6.10 6.48
C VAL A 105 -5.51 -6.08 7.20
N ALA A 106 -6.51 -5.40 6.64
CA ALA A 106 -7.91 -5.56 7.05
C ALA A 106 -8.66 -6.36 6.00
N PHE A 107 -9.53 -7.27 6.42
CA PHE A 107 -10.23 -8.19 5.55
C PHE A 107 -11.73 -8.21 5.87
N LEU A 108 -12.51 -7.57 5.01
CA LEU A 108 -13.96 -7.51 5.06
C LEU A 108 -14.53 -8.58 4.13
N THR A 109 -15.31 -9.50 4.69
CA THR A 109 -15.83 -10.69 3.99
C THR A 109 -17.33 -10.83 4.20
N PRO A 110 -18.10 -11.29 3.21
CA PRO A 110 -19.49 -11.69 3.42
C PRO A 110 -19.52 -13.02 4.19
N LYS A 111 -20.58 -13.22 4.98
CA LYS A 111 -20.83 -14.45 5.72
C LYS A 111 -21.74 -15.37 4.91
N PHE A 112 -21.56 -16.68 5.12
CA PHE A 112 -22.34 -17.76 4.49
C PHE A 112 -22.16 -17.93 2.98
N VAL A 113 -21.10 -17.37 2.43
CA VAL A 113 -20.66 -17.66 1.06
C VAL A 113 -19.35 -18.45 1.15
N SER A 114 -19.25 -19.56 0.44
CA SER A 114 -18.02 -20.33 0.39
C SER A 114 -16.95 -19.55 -0.41
N PRO A 115 -15.65 -19.61 -0.02
CA PRO A 115 -14.59 -18.88 -0.72
C PRO A 115 -14.53 -19.11 -2.23
N GLN A 116 -14.83 -20.34 -2.68
CA GLN A 116 -14.82 -20.69 -4.10
C GLN A 116 -15.86 -19.92 -4.92
N ASN A 117 -16.93 -19.46 -4.27
CA ASN A 117 -18.00 -18.67 -4.86
C ASN A 117 -17.86 -17.17 -4.58
N MET A 118 -16.78 -16.74 -3.92
CA MET A 118 -16.47 -15.34 -3.66
C MET A 118 -15.38 -14.84 -4.59
N ALA A 119 -15.44 -13.55 -4.91
CA ALA A 119 -14.27 -12.83 -5.39
C ALA A 119 -13.60 -12.07 -4.24
N CYS A 120 -12.31 -11.75 -4.37
CA CYS A 120 -11.64 -10.83 -3.46
C CYS A 120 -10.84 -9.77 -4.22
N VAL A 121 -10.95 -8.51 -3.77
CA VAL A 121 -10.10 -7.42 -4.28
C VAL A 121 -9.15 -6.95 -3.19
N VAL A 122 -7.85 -6.92 -3.51
CA VAL A 122 -6.80 -6.36 -2.65
C VAL A 122 -6.61 -4.88 -2.99
N HIS A 123 -6.77 -4.01 -2.01
CA HIS A 123 -6.70 -2.55 -2.15
C HIS A 123 -5.35 -2.01 -1.67
N LEU A 124 -4.55 -1.53 -2.61
CA LEU A 124 -3.27 -0.87 -2.36
C LEU A 124 -3.47 0.60 -1.95
N ALA A 125 -2.67 1.06 -1.00
CA ALA A 125 -2.79 2.40 -0.42
C ALA A 125 -2.31 3.48 -1.42
N GLY A 126 -3.01 4.62 -1.45
CA GLY A 126 -2.50 5.84 -2.07
C GLY A 126 -1.55 6.60 -1.14
N THR A 127 -0.92 7.67 -1.65
CA THR A 127 -0.06 8.52 -0.83
C THR A 127 -0.82 9.11 0.35
N GLY A 128 -0.32 8.89 1.57
CA GLY A 128 -0.93 9.39 2.80
C GLY A 128 -2.19 8.66 3.26
N ASP A 129 -2.51 7.53 2.64
CA ASP A 129 -3.57 6.65 3.11
C ASP A 129 -3.08 5.81 4.29
N HIS A 130 -3.16 6.42 5.47
CA HIS A 130 -2.57 5.90 6.71
C HIS A 130 -3.40 4.84 7.42
N THR A 131 -4.65 4.60 7.05
CA THR A 131 -5.51 3.63 7.75
C THR A 131 -6.28 2.78 6.76
N PHE A 132 -7.06 1.83 7.27
CA PHE A 132 -7.93 0.99 6.45
C PHE A 132 -9.24 1.69 6.06
N GLU A 133 -9.67 2.68 6.85
CA GLU A 133 -11.07 3.14 6.86
C GLU A 133 -11.58 3.60 5.50
N ARG A 134 -10.82 4.46 4.80
CA ARG A 134 -11.27 5.01 3.51
C ARG A 134 -11.49 3.93 2.47
N ARG A 135 -10.59 2.94 2.41
CA ARG A 135 -10.67 1.82 1.48
C ARG A 135 -11.73 0.80 1.90
N LEU A 136 -11.91 0.56 3.20
CA LEU A 136 -12.98 -0.32 3.70
C LEU A 136 -14.39 0.21 3.35
N ARG A 137 -14.58 1.53 3.25
CA ARG A 137 -15.85 2.12 2.79
C ARG A 137 -16.21 1.72 1.36
N LEU A 138 -15.21 1.43 0.52
CA LEU A 138 -15.44 0.90 -0.84
C LEU A 138 -15.95 -0.55 -0.82
N GLY A 139 -15.64 -1.31 0.24
CA GLY A 139 -16.03 -2.71 0.37
C GLY A 139 -17.49 -2.94 0.77
N GLY A 140 -18.14 -1.96 1.40
CA GLY A 140 -19.55 -2.09 1.83
C GLY A 140 -20.51 -2.47 0.69
N PRO A 141 -20.51 -1.75 -0.45
CA PRO A 141 -21.29 -2.12 -1.62
C PRO A 141 -20.90 -3.48 -2.23
N LEU A 142 -19.60 -3.81 -2.22
CA LEU A 142 -19.05 -5.04 -2.81
C LEU A 142 -19.52 -6.32 -2.12
N LEU A 143 -19.84 -6.25 -0.81
CA LEU A 143 -20.40 -7.37 -0.06
C LEU A 143 -21.71 -7.90 -0.65
N LYS A 144 -22.52 -7.04 -1.30
CA LYS A 144 -23.79 -7.44 -1.93
C LYS A 144 -23.59 -8.33 -3.16
N GLU A 145 -22.41 -8.23 -3.77
CA GLU A 145 -22.02 -8.97 -4.97
C GLU A 145 -21.13 -10.18 -4.63
N ASN A 146 -21.06 -10.59 -3.35
CA ASN A 146 -20.17 -11.64 -2.85
C ASN A 146 -18.67 -11.35 -3.11
N ILE A 147 -18.29 -10.07 -3.11
CA ILE A 147 -16.91 -9.63 -3.30
C ILE A 147 -16.35 -9.19 -1.94
N ALA A 148 -15.35 -9.92 -1.46
CA ALA A 148 -14.58 -9.58 -0.28
C ALA A 148 -13.58 -8.45 -0.58
N THR A 149 -13.31 -7.61 0.41
CA THR A 149 -12.38 -6.49 0.32
C THR A 149 -11.23 -6.69 1.29
N MET A 150 -10.02 -6.81 0.75
CA MET A 150 -8.79 -6.88 1.53
C MET A 150 -8.01 -5.58 1.38
N VAL A 151 -7.60 -4.96 2.47
CA VAL A 151 -6.95 -3.64 2.47
C VAL A 151 -5.57 -3.75 3.10
N LEU A 152 -4.52 -3.57 2.30
CA LEU A 152 -3.13 -3.66 2.74
C LEU A 152 -2.62 -2.30 3.24
N GLU A 153 -2.15 -2.21 4.48
CA GLU A 153 -1.48 -1.00 4.97
C GLU A 153 -0.06 -0.95 4.41
N SER A 154 0.25 0.04 3.58
CA SER A 154 1.57 0.15 2.97
C SER A 154 2.67 0.39 4.03
N PRO A 155 3.90 -0.09 3.76
CA PRO A 155 5.08 0.31 4.53
C PRO A 155 5.17 1.85 4.64
N PHE A 156 5.78 2.35 5.71
CA PHE A 156 5.90 3.78 6.00
C PHE A 156 4.59 4.54 6.28
N TYR A 157 3.43 3.89 6.30
CA TYR A 157 2.14 4.51 6.63
C TYR A 157 1.48 3.89 7.86
N GLY A 158 0.56 4.63 8.48
CA GLY A 158 -0.21 4.14 9.61
C GLY A 158 0.66 3.67 10.76
N GLN A 159 0.43 2.43 11.21
CA GLN A 159 1.22 1.80 12.27
C GLN A 159 2.62 1.37 11.79
N ARG A 160 2.85 1.35 10.47
CA ARG A 160 4.13 0.97 9.83
C ARG A 160 5.03 2.18 9.53
N ARG A 161 4.65 3.37 10.00
CA ARG A 161 5.37 4.62 9.77
C ARG A 161 6.54 4.79 10.75
N PRO A 162 7.77 5.09 10.28
CA PRO A 162 8.89 5.42 11.15
C PRO A 162 8.60 6.59 12.10
N VAL A 163 9.07 6.52 13.34
CA VAL A 163 8.85 7.56 14.38
C VAL A 163 9.23 8.97 13.90
N LEU A 164 10.33 9.10 13.16
CA LEU A 164 10.83 10.40 12.70
C LEU A 164 10.07 10.95 11.47
N GLN A 165 9.23 10.13 10.83
CA GLN A 165 8.47 10.53 9.65
C GLN A 165 7.19 11.27 10.04
N ARG A 166 6.95 12.43 9.43
CA ARG A 166 5.72 13.22 9.64
C ARG A 166 4.72 13.01 8.50
N GLY A 167 3.56 12.43 8.83
CA GLY A 167 2.50 12.18 7.86
C GLY A 167 2.96 11.25 6.73
N ALA A 168 2.59 11.60 5.50
CA ALA A 168 2.90 10.83 4.29
C ALA A 168 4.30 11.08 3.71
N LYS A 169 5.08 11.96 4.34
CA LYS A 169 6.30 12.51 3.74
C LYS A 169 7.50 11.65 4.04
N LEU A 170 7.80 10.75 3.10
CA LEU A 170 8.97 9.90 3.16
C LEU A 170 10.26 10.73 3.32
N LEU A 171 11.21 10.20 4.10
CA LEU A 171 12.42 10.94 4.45
C LEU A 171 13.49 10.84 3.35
N CYS A 172 13.58 9.71 2.67
CA CYS A 172 14.52 9.46 1.57
C CYS A 172 13.81 8.96 0.31
N VAL A 173 14.39 9.19 -0.87
CA VAL A 173 13.89 8.60 -2.12
C VAL A 173 13.94 7.07 -2.07
N SER A 174 14.99 6.49 -1.46
CA SER A 174 15.07 5.05 -1.19
C SER A 174 13.86 4.49 -0.44
N ASP A 175 13.25 5.27 0.45
CA ASP A 175 12.09 4.82 1.23
C ASP A 175 10.87 4.61 0.32
N LEU A 176 10.74 5.39 -0.76
CA LEU A 176 9.67 5.22 -1.75
C LEU A 176 9.84 3.92 -2.53
N LEU A 177 11.08 3.60 -2.92
CA LEU A 177 11.40 2.38 -3.63
C LEU A 177 11.23 1.14 -2.74
N LEU A 178 11.67 1.21 -1.48
CA LEU A 178 11.43 0.16 -0.48
C LEU A 178 9.93 -0.05 -0.23
N LEU A 179 9.16 1.03 -0.09
CA LEU A 179 7.70 0.97 0.03
C LEU A 179 7.09 0.23 -1.15
N GLY A 180 7.44 0.62 -2.37
CA GLY A 180 6.96 -0.01 -3.59
C GLY A 180 7.29 -1.49 -3.65
N ARG A 181 8.57 -1.86 -3.46
CA ARG A 181 9.02 -3.25 -3.51
C ARG A 181 8.31 -4.12 -2.47
N ALA A 182 8.30 -3.71 -1.21
CA ALA A 182 7.66 -4.49 -0.15
C ALA A 182 6.14 -4.61 -0.37
N THR A 183 5.48 -3.56 -0.85
CA THR A 183 4.04 -3.62 -1.16
C THR A 183 3.75 -4.62 -2.30
N ILE A 184 4.62 -4.72 -3.31
CA ILE A 184 4.47 -5.70 -4.40
C ILE A 184 4.59 -7.13 -3.85
N GLU A 185 5.64 -7.43 -3.07
CA GLU A 185 5.83 -8.76 -2.49
C GLU A 185 4.69 -9.14 -1.54
N GLU A 186 4.26 -8.22 -0.68
CA GLU A 186 3.12 -8.42 0.23
C GLU A 186 1.83 -8.70 -0.54
N ALA A 187 1.54 -7.94 -1.59
CA ALA A 187 0.34 -8.12 -2.39
C ALA A 187 0.37 -9.46 -3.17
N ARG A 188 1.52 -9.84 -3.75
CA ARG A 188 1.71 -11.13 -4.41
C ARG A 188 1.47 -12.29 -3.45
N SER A 189 2.08 -12.25 -2.26
CA SER A 189 1.87 -13.28 -1.23
C SER A 189 0.44 -13.33 -0.72
N LEU A 190 -0.26 -12.18 -0.60
CA LEU A 190 -1.68 -12.15 -0.24
C LEU A 190 -2.58 -12.78 -1.31
N LEU A 191 -2.31 -12.50 -2.59
CA LEU A 191 -3.02 -13.15 -3.70
C LEU A 191 -2.76 -14.66 -3.70
N HIS A 192 -1.51 -15.08 -3.51
CA HIS A 192 -1.18 -16.49 -3.42
C HIS A 192 -1.90 -17.16 -2.23
N TRP A 193 -1.89 -16.53 -1.05
CA TRP A 193 -2.62 -17.02 0.12
C TRP A 193 -4.14 -17.08 -0.10
N LEU A 194 -4.72 -16.09 -0.79
CA LEU A 194 -6.14 -16.07 -1.14
C LEU A 194 -6.52 -17.26 -2.03
N ASP A 195 -5.64 -17.62 -2.97
CA ASP A 195 -5.79 -18.75 -3.88
C ASP A 195 -5.59 -20.10 -3.16
N SER A 196 -4.40 -20.29 -2.57
CA SER A 196 -3.94 -21.60 -2.10
C SER A 196 -4.51 -22.00 -0.73
N GLU A 197 -4.65 -21.04 0.19
CA GLU A 197 -5.04 -21.32 1.58
C GLU A 197 -6.51 -20.97 1.83
N ALA A 198 -6.94 -19.79 1.36
CA ALA A 198 -8.32 -19.34 1.58
C ALA A 198 -9.30 -19.90 0.54
N GLY A 199 -8.83 -20.32 -0.64
CA GLY A 199 -9.63 -20.98 -1.67
C GLY A 199 -10.57 -20.07 -2.45
N PHE A 200 -10.19 -18.80 -2.68
CA PHE A 200 -10.99 -17.85 -3.44
C PHE A 200 -11.04 -18.19 -4.93
N GLY A 201 -12.24 -18.14 -5.55
CA GLY A 201 -12.40 -18.49 -6.97
C GLY A 201 -11.97 -17.40 -7.94
N LYS A 202 -12.00 -16.12 -7.52
CA LYS A 202 -11.59 -14.97 -8.34
C LYS A 202 -10.89 -13.93 -7.47
N MET A 203 -9.82 -13.35 -7.98
CA MET A 203 -9.06 -12.32 -7.27
C MET A 203 -8.74 -11.15 -8.18
N GLY A 204 -8.57 -9.97 -7.58
CA GLY A 204 -8.12 -8.77 -8.27
C GLY A 204 -7.35 -7.85 -7.33
N VAL A 205 -6.68 -6.87 -7.91
CA VAL A 205 -5.97 -5.82 -7.18
C VAL A 205 -6.44 -4.48 -7.70
N CYS A 206 -6.64 -3.52 -6.81
CA CYS A 206 -6.91 -2.13 -7.17
C CYS A 206 -6.01 -1.18 -6.38
N GLY A 207 -5.77 0.00 -6.94
CA GLY A 207 -4.96 1.03 -6.31
C GLY A 207 -5.35 2.42 -6.81
N LEU A 208 -5.14 3.43 -5.97
CA LEU A 208 -5.40 4.84 -6.30
C LEU A 208 -4.09 5.63 -6.26
N SER A 209 -3.84 6.47 -7.27
CA SER A 209 -2.64 7.33 -7.34
C SER A 209 -1.34 6.51 -7.21
N MET A 210 -0.52 6.72 -6.18
CA MET A 210 0.66 5.89 -5.90
C MET A 210 0.35 4.39 -5.93
N GLY A 211 -0.79 3.96 -5.38
CA GLY A 211 -1.20 2.56 -5.41
C GLY A 211 -1.44 2.03 -6.82
N GLN A 212 -1.82 2.89 -7.79
CA GLN A 212 -1.97 2.50 -9.18
C GLN A 212 -0.62 2.28 -9.87
N TYR A 213 0.39 3.08 -9.56
CA TYR A 213 1.76 2.85 -10.07
C TYR A 213 2.34 1.55 -9.51
N ILE A 214 2.12 1.27 -8.22
CA ILE A 214 2.53 0.00 -7.60
C ILE A 214 1.79 -1.17 -8.27
N LEU A 215 0.49 -1.05 -8.53
CA LEU A 215 -0.28 -2.05 -9.28
C LEU A 215 0.29 -2.29 -10.67
N LEU A 216 0.61 -1.21 -11.41
CA LEU A 216 1.18 -1.33 -12.74
C LEU A 216 2.50 -2.10 -12.70
N LEU A 217 3.37 -1.79 -11.74
CA LEU A 217 4.61 -2.54 -11.53
C LEU A 217 4.31 -3.99 -11.17
N LEU A 218 3.39 -4.25 -10.24
CA LEU A 218 2.99 -5.60 -9.86
C LEU A 218 2.54 -6.45 -11.05
N LEU A 219 1.87 -5.89 -12.06
CA LEU A 219 1.46 -6.62 -13.26
C LEU A 219 2.62 -6.99 -14.21
N HIS A 220 3.79 -6.38 -14.04
CA HIS A 220 5.03 -6.76 -14.72
C HIS A 220 5.86 -7.75 -13.88
N PHE A 221 5.37 -8.10 -12.69
CA PHE A 221 5.98 -9.03 -11.73
C PHE A 221 5.09 -10.26 -11.48
#